data_AF-A0A0C4FBY2-F1
#
_entry.id   AF-A0A0C4FBY2-F1
#
_cell.length_a   1.000
_cell.length_b   1.000
_cell.length_c   1.000
_cell.angle_alpha   90.00
_cell.angle_beta   90.00
_cell.angle_gamma   90.00
#
_symmetry.space_group_name_H-M   'P 1'
#
loop_
_entity.id
_entity.type
_entity.pdbx_description
1 polymer ?
#
loop_
_entity_poly.entity_id
_entity_poly.type
_entity_poly.pdbx_seq_one_letter_code
_entity_poly.pdbx_strand_id
1 'polypeptide(L)'
;MKQYAPLVSTLVHILLPPQHARWLLLNYGQSLVQWSYWWGLPILQFLWASFVLDTWQYFWHRAFHINQFLYKHIHSVHHRLYCPYSYGALYNHPVEGFILDTLGAVIAHWASAMSVRQATFLFGISTAKTVDDHCGLALPFDPLQHLFGNNAAYHDIHHQQFGIKKNFSQPYFVHWDVLMGTRMTAEEAQVRRDKLAFARASPASPSQSSSSSASEKPELVVLDSEDSDLDNKSSSKLKTR
;
A
#
# COMPACT_ATOMS: atom_id res chain seq x y z
N MET A 1 -19.84 -0.63 -28.27
CA MET A 1 -18.83 -0.28 -29.32
C MET A 1 -19.21 0.93 -30.17
N LYS A 2 -20.28 0.92 -30.98
CA LYS A 2 -20.59 2.04 -31.90
C LYS A 2 -20.70 3.41 -31.20
N GLN A 3 -21.22 3.45 -29.97
CA GLN A 3 -21.31 4.68 -29.16
C GLN A 3 -19.96 5.33 -28.83
N TYR A 4 -18.84 4.59 -28.90
CA TYR A 4 -17.50 5.12 -28.63
C TYR A 4 -16.82 5.69 -29.88
N ALA A 5 -17.38 5.48 -31.08
CA ALA A 5 -16.80 5.97 -32.32
C ALA A 5 -16.70 7.52 -32.39
N PRO A 6 -17.71 8.29 -31.94
CA PRO A 6 -17.58 9.75 -31.88
C PRO A 6 -16.42 10.20 -30.98
N LEU A 7 -16.30 9.61 -29.79
CA LEU A 7 -15.23 9.94 -28.84
C LEU A 7 -13.84 9.66 -29.43
N VAL A 8 -13.64 8.46 -29.99
CA VAL A 8 -12.36 8.09 -30.62
C VAL A 8 -12.04 9.01 -31.79
N SER A 9 -13.04 9.33 -32.62
CA SER A 9 -12.88 10.28 -33.73
C SER A 9 -12.45 11.66 -33.23
N THR A 10 -13.12 12.20 -32.21
CA THR A 10 -12.78 13.50 -31.61
C THR A 10 -11.35 13.51 -31.08
N LEU A 11 -10.94 12.46 -30.35
CA LEU A 11 -9.57 12.35 -29.83
C LEU A 11 -8.54 12.32 -30.96
N VAL A 12 -8.78 11.57 -32.04
CA VAL A 12 -7.89 11.53 -33.20
C VAL A 12 -7.73 12.90 -33.86
N HIS A 13 -8.82 13.67 -33.98
CA HIS A 13 -8.78 15.03 -34.52
C HIS A 13 -8.09 16.04 -33.60
N ILE A 14 -8.11 15.82 -32.28
CA ILE A 14 -7.35 16.64 -31.32
C ILE A 14 -5.85 16.34 -31.43
N LEU A 15 -5.48 15.07 -31.61
CA LEU A 15 -4.10 14.63 -31.56
C LEU A 15 -3.35 14.78 -32.89
N LEU A 16 -4.04 14.82 -34.03
CA LEU A 16 -3.42 14.81 -35.36
C LEU A 16 -3.93 15.94 -36.27
N PRO A 17 -3.10 16.47 -37.18
CA PRO A 17 -3.55 17.42 -38.19
C PRO A 17 -4.69 16.85 -39.06
N PRO A 18 -5.60 17.68 -39.60
CA PRO A 18 -6.83 17.22 -40.26
C PRO A 18 -6.63 16.17 -41.36
N GLN A 19 -5.59 16.33 -42.19
CA GLN A 19 -5.29 15.38 -43.28
C GLN A 19 -4.88 13.99 -42.76
N HIS A 20 -4.08 13.95 -41.68
CA HIS A 20 -3.62 12.71 -41.07
C HIS A 20 -4.71 12.05 -40.23
N ALA A 21 -5.50 12.85 -39.49
CA ALA A 21 -6.66 12.38 -38.75
C ALA A 21 -7.68 11.69 -39.68
N ARG A 22 -8.01 12.34 -40.81
CA ARG A 22 -8.92 11.77 -41.82
C ARG A 22 -8.37 10.48 -42.42
N TRP A 23 -7.10 10.46 -42.82
CA TRP A 23 -6.48 9.25 -43.37
C TRP A 23 -6.50 8.10 -42.35
N LEU A 24 -6.13 8.35 -41.09
CA LEU A 24 -6.11 7.33 -40.03
C LEU A 24 -7.52 6.78 -39.76
N LEU A 25 -8.53 7.64 -39.66
CA LEU A 25 -9.90 7.22 -39.38
C LEU A 25 -10.52 6.43 -40.54
N LEU A 26 -10.22 6.79 -41.80
CA LEU A 26 -10.72 6.06 -42.97
C LEU A 26 -10.08 4.66 -43.09
N ASN A 27 -8.80 4.52 -42.79
CA ASN A 27 -8.08 3.25 -42.94
C ASN A 27 -8.17 2.35 -41.69
N TYR A 28 -8.22 2.94 -40.49
CA TYR A 28 -8.09 2.20 -39.22
C TYR A 28 -9.16 2.56 -38.18
N GLY A 29 -10.15 3.40 -38.50
CA GLY A 29 -11.14 3.89 -37.52
C GLY A 29 -11.90 2.77 -36.82
N GLN A 30 -12.32 1.72 -37.56
CA GLN A 30 -12.98 0.56 -36.95
C GLN A 30 -12.06 -0.16 -35.96
N SER A 31 -10.82 -0.44 -36.36
CA SER A 31 -9.83 -1.12 -35.52
C SER A 31 -9.51 -0.32 -34.27
N LEU A 32 -9.38 1.00 -34.39
CA LEU A 32 -9.17 1.91 -33.26
C LEU A 32 -10.34 1.86 -32.28
N VAL A 33 -11.58 1.96 -32.77
CA VAL A 33 -12.77 1.89 -31.90
C VAL A 33 -12.87 0.54 -31.20
N GLN A 34 -12.57 -0.56 -31.91
CA GLN A 34 -12.55 -1.90 -31.32
C GLN A 34 -11.47 -2.01 -30.25
N TRP A 35 -10.23 -1.58 -30.54
CA TRP A 35 -9.13 -1.64 -29.59
C TRP A 35 -9.39 -0.76 -28.36
N SER A 36 -9.88 0.47 -28.55
CA SER A 36 -10.24 1.37 -27.45
C SER A 36 -11.35 0.78 -26.58
N TYR A 37 -12.32 0.07 -27.16
CA TYR A 37 -13.39 -0.57 -26.39
C TYR A 37 -12.91 -1.82 -25.62
N TRP A 38 -12.13 -2.69 -26.26
CA TRP A 38 -11.72 -3.97 -25.69
C TRP A 38 -10.51 -3.87 -24.75
N TRP A 39 -9.64 -2.89 -24.96
CA TRP A 39 -8.36 -2.77 -24.25
C TRP A 39 -8.18 -1.40 -23.63
N GLY A 40 -8.32 -0.32 -24.43
CA GLY A 40 -8.03 1.04 -23.96
C GLY A 40 -8.86 1.45 -22.74
N LEU A 41 -10.20 1.38 -22.86
CA LEU A 41 -11.11 1.75 -21.78
C LEU A 41 -10.95 0.82 -20.56
N PRO A 42 -10.93 -0.52 -20.69
CA PRO A 42 -10.67 -1.40 -19.54
C PRO A 42 -9.35 -1.12 -18.83
N ILE A 43 -8.24 -0.87 -19.55
CA ILE A 43 -6.94 -0.55 -18.96
C ILE A 43 -7.04 0.76 -18.16
N LEU A 44 -7.64 1.80 -18.73
CA LEU A 44 -7.83 3.08 -18.03
C LEU A 44 -8.70 2.91 -16.78
N GLN A 45 -9.77 2.12 -16.87
CA GLN A 45 -10.63 1.83 -15.73
C GLN A 45 -9.89 1.07 -14.63
N PHE A 46 -9.03 0.11 -14.99
CA PHE A 46 -8.24 -0.66 -14.03
C PHE A 46 -7.22 0.23 -13.33
N LEU A 47 -6.47 1.03 -14.09
CA LEU A 47 -5.50 1.97 -13.53
C LEU A 47 -6.16 2.97 -12.59
N TRP A 48 -7.32 3.51 -12.99
CA TRP A 48 -8.08 4.43 -12.17
C TRP A 48 -8.65 3.76 -10.91
N ALA A 49 -9.22 2.55 -11.03
CA ALA A 49 -9.72 1.81 -9.89
C ALA A 49 -8.61 1.43 -8.90
N SER A 50 -7.45 0.98 -9.39
CA SER A 50 -6.27 0.71 -8.55
C SER A 50 -5.81 1.96 -7.82
N PHE A 51 -5.77 3.12 -8.48
CA PHE A 51 -5.43 4.38 -7.84
C PHE A 51 -6.45 4.78 -6.74
N VAL A 52 -7.75 4.66 -7.01
CA VAL A 52 -8.81 4.95 -6.03
C VAL A 52 -8.72 3.99 -4.84
N LEU A 53 -8.54 2.70 -5.09
CA LEU A 53 -8.39 1.68 -4.05
C LEU A 53 -7.17 1.94 -3.18
N ASP A 54 -5.99 2.16 -3.78
CA ASP A 54 -4.75 2.48 -3.07
C ASP A 54 -4.91 3.74 -2.20
N THR A 55 -5.59 4.76 -2.74
CA THR A 55 -5.87 6.00 -2.00
C THR A 55 -6.74 5.71 -0.77
N TRP A 56 -7.84 5.00 -0.95
CA TRP A 56 -8.74 4.64 0.14
C TRP A 56 -8.03 3.82 1.22
N GLN A 57 -7.35 2.77 0.80
CA GLN A 57 -6.62 1.84 1.67
C GLN A 57 -5.51 2.55 2.43
N TYR A 58 -4.67 3.36 1.76
CA TYR A 58 -3.59 4.09 2.41
C TYR A 58 -4.09 4.99 3.54
N PHE A 59 -5.10 5.82 3.28
CA PHE A 59 -5.55 6.80 4.27
C PHE A 59 -6.24 6.15 5.46
N TRP A 60 -7.04 5.11 5.23
CA TRP A 60 -7.67 4.37 6.33
C TRP A 60 -6.67 3.54 7.12
N HIS A 61 -5.74 2.85 6.45
CA HIS A 61 -4.71 2.07 7.10
C HIS A 61 -3.82 2.97 7.98
N ARG A 62 -3.39 4.12 7.45
CA ARG A 62 -2.68 5.13 8.23
C ARG A 62 -3.52 5.66 9.39
N ALA A 63 -4.80 5.94 9.19
CA ALA A 63 -5.69 6.39 10.27
C ALA A 63 -5.81 5.34 11.38
N PHE A 64 -5.90 4.05 11.02
CA PHE A 64 -5.92 2.94 11.95
C PHE A 64 -4.63 2.81 12.77
N HIS A 65 -3.49 3.24 12.25
CA HIS A 65 -2.24 3.26 13.00
C HIS A 65 -2.01 4.51 13.85
N ILE A 66 -2.38 5.67 13.31
CA ILE A 66 -2.08 6.95 13.96
C ILE A 66 -3.08 7.24 15.08
N ASN A 67 -4.35 6.83 14.92
CA ASN A 67 -5.34 6.99 15.97
C ASN A 67 -5.24 5.84 16.98
N GLN A 68 -4.90 6.15 18.23
CA GLN A 68 -4.72 5.15 19.29
C GLN A 68 -5.96 4.28 19.55
N PHE A 69 -7.16 4.84 19.43
CA PHE A 69 -8.40 4.08 19.62
C PHE A 69 -8.59 3.07 18.49
N LEU A 70 -8.45 3.50 17.24
CA LEU A 70 -8.58 2.63 16.07
C LEU A 70 -7.49 1.54 16.09
N TYR A 71 -6.25 1.91 16.42
CA TYR A 71 -5.17 0.93 16.55
C TYR A 71 -5.51 -0.10 17.62
N LYS A 72 -5.73 0.34 18.87
CA LYS A 72 -5.90 -0.55 20.02
C LYS A 72 -7.07 -1.51 19.86
N HIS A 73 -8.20 -1.04 19.33
CA HIS A 73 -9.45 -1.81 19.32
C HIS A 73 -9.76 -2.51 18.00
N ILE A 74 -9.16 -2.08 16.89
CA ILE A 74 -9.47 -2.61 15.56
C ILE A 74 -8.21 -3.22 14.96
N HIS A 75 -7.22 -2.40 14.64
CA HIS A 75 -6.10 -2.82 13.80
C HIS A 75 -5.02 -3.63 14.55
N SER A 76 -4.98 -3.54 15.87
CA SER A 76 -4.12 -4.38 16.70
C SER A 76 -4.41 -5.87 16.53
N VAL A 77 -5.62 -6.26 16.10
CA VAL A 77 -5.98 -7.65 15.80
C VAL A 77 -5.12 -8.18 14.66
N HIS A 78 -4.97 -7.39 13.60
CA HIS A 78 -4.13 -7.71 12.46
C HIS A 78 -2.65 -7.80 12.85
N HIS A 79 -2.16 -6.81 13.61
CA HIS A 79 -0.78 -6.77 14.13
C HIS A 79 -0.46 -7.78 15.23
N ARG A 80 -1.39 -8.68 15.61
CA ARG A 80 -1.03 -9.87 16.40
C ARG A 80 -0.12 -10.82 15.61
N LEU A 81 -0.18 -10.73 14.28
CA LEU A 81 0.62 -11.54 13.37
C LEU A 81 1.98 -10.89 13.12
N TYR A 82 2.86 -10.96 14.12
CA TYR A 82 4.20 -10.36 14.04
C TYR A 82 5.03 -10.84 12.84
N CYS A 83 4.85 -12.11 12.46
CA CYS A 83 5.40 -12.68 11.24
C CYS A 83 4.23 -12.86 10.26
N PRO A 84 4.12 -12.04 9.20
CA PRO A 84 3.08 -12.20 8.21
C PRO A 84 3.17 -13.57 7.50
N TYR A 85 2.01 -14.16 7.24
CA TYR A 85 1.88 -15.35 6.40
C TYR A 85 0.58 -15.26 5.59
N SER A 86 0.51 -15.96 4.45
CA SER A 86 -0.57 -15.82 3.47
C SER A 86 -1.98 -15.96 4.04
N TYR A 87 -2.21 -16.91 4.95
CA TYR A 87 -3.54 -17.12 5.54
C TYR A 87 -3.92 -16.01 6.54
N GLY A 88 -2.93 -15.30 7.08
CA GLY A 88 -3.10 -14.15 7.94
C GLY A 88 -3.39 -12.83 7.21
N ALA A 89 -3.34 -12.82 5.87
CA ALA A 89 -3.44 -11.59 5.08
C ALA A 89 -4.73 -10.77 5.32
N LEU A 90 -5.82 -11.47 5.64
CA LEU A 90 -7.12 -10.87 5.97
C LEU A 90 -7.55 -11.22 7.41
N TYR A 91 -6.60 -11.53 8.28
CA TYR A 91 -6.86 -11.68 9.71
C TYR A 91 -7.04 -10.29 10.33
N ASN A 92 -8.18 -9.67 10.04
CA ASN A 92 -8.51 -8.33 10.49
C ASN A 92 -9.77 -8.34 11.36
N HIS A 93 -9.97 -7.26 12.11
CA HIS A 93 -11.23 -7.05 12.81
C HIS A 93 -12.37 -6.88 11.77
N PRO A 94 -13.60 -7.40 11.99
CA PRO A 94 -14.66 -7.32 10.97
C PRO A 94 -14.97 -5.89 10.46
N VAL A 95 -14.87 -4.89 11.34
CA VAL A 95 -15.03 -3.47 10.96
C VAL A 95 -13.90 -2.98 10.06
N GLU A 96 -12.68 -3.45 10.28
CA GLU A 96 -11.54 -3.13 9.42
C GLU A 96 -11.72 -3.75 8.04
N GLY A 97 -12.05 -5.04 7.95
CA GLY A 97 -12.32 -5.68 6.65
C GLY A 97 -13.51 -5.06 5.92
N PHE A 98 -14.53 -4.60 6.65
CA PHE A 98 -15.63 -3.86 6.03
C PHE A 98 -15.17 -2.51 5.47
N ILE A 99 -14.41 -1.72 6.23
CA ILE A 99 -13.98 -0.38 5.82
C ILE A 99 -12.91 -0.44 4.72
N LEU A 100 -11.85 -1.22 4.92
CA LEU A 100 -10.74 -1.32 3.97
C LEU A 100 -11.17 -2.09 2.73
N ASP A 101 -11.66 -3.32 2.90
CA ASP A 101 -11.83 -4.24 1.78
C ASP A 101 -13.17 -4.03 1.08
N THR A 102 -14.28 -4.07 1.82
CA THR A 102 -15.63 -4.01 1.23
C THR A 102 -15.95 -2.62 0.70
N LEU A 103 -15.87 -1.58 1.54
CA LEU A 103 -16.16 -0.21 1.12
C LEU A 103 -15.12 0.30 0.12
N GLY A 104 -13.84 -0.04 0.30
CA GLY A 104 -12.79 0.31 -0.66
C GLY A 104 -13.07 -0.28 -2.06
N ALA A 105 -13.43 -1.56 -2.13
CA ALA A 105 -13.80 -2.20 -3.40
C ALA A 105 -15.06 -1.58 -4.02
N VAL A 106 -16.10 -1.31 -3.23
CA VAL A 106 -17.34 -0.68 -3.72
C VAL A 106 -17.07 0.72 -4.29
N ILE A 107 -16.27 1.53 -3.60
CA ILE A 107 -15.92 2.89 -4.03
C ILE A 107 -15.06 2.84 -5.30
N ALA A 108 -14.03 1.99 -5.35
CA ALA A 108 -13.19 1.83 -6.53
C ALA A 108 -13.98 1.32 -7.75
N HIS A 109 -14.91 0.39 -7.54
CA HIS A 109 -15.79 -0.13 -8.59
C HIS A 109 -16.71 0.96 -9.14
N TRP A 110 -17.38 1.69 -8.25
CA TRP A 110 -18.29 2.76 -8.63
C TRP A 110 -17.57 3.91 -9.35
N ALA A 111 -16.44 4.36 -8.80
CA ALA A 111 -15.67 5.48 -9.34
C ALA A 111 -15.04 5.20 -10.72
N SER A 112 -14.81 3.92 -11.05
CA SER A 112 -14.24 3.51 -12.34
C SER A 112 -15.29 3.13 -13.39
N ALA A 113 -16.57 3.07 -13.01
CA ALA A 113 -17.66 2.65 -13.88
C ALA A 113 -17.38 1.30 -14.60
N MET A 114 -16.62 0.42 -13.95
CA MET A 114 -16.33 -0.90 -14.49
C MET A 114 -17.59 -1.75 -14.52
N SER A 115 -17.65 -2.68 -15.48
CA SER A 115 -18.59 -3.80 -15.39
C SER A 115 -18.27 -4.71 -14.20
N VAL A 116 -19.26 -5.47 -13.73
CA VAL A 116 -19.05 -6.46 -12.67
C VAL A 116 -17.95 -7.45 -13.04
N ARG A 117 -17.87 -7.89 -14.30
CA ARG A 117 -16.84 -8.84 -14.77
C ARG A 117 -15.42 -8.26 -14.64
N GLN A 118 -15.24 -7.00 -15.06
CA GLN A 118 -13.98 -6.27 -14.92
C GLN A 118 -13.58 -6.15 -13.45
N ALA A 119 -14.54 -5.83 -12.60
CA ALA A 119 -14.33 -5.70 -11.16
C ALA A 119 -13.95 -7.03 -10.50
N THR A 120 -14.64 -8.12 -10.84
CA THR A 120 -14.30 -9.47 -10.35
C THR A 120 -12.86 -9.82 -10.71
N PHE A 121 -12.42 -9.48 -11.92
CA PHE A 121 -11.04 -9.74 -12.34
C PHE A 121 -10.03 -8.87 -11.57
N LEU A 122 -10.28 -7.55 -11.48
CA LEU A 122 -9.40 -6.63 -10.74
C LEU A 122 -9.27 -7.03 -9.27
N PHE A 123 -10.40 -7.22 -8.58
CA PHE A 123 -10.38 -7.55 -7.16
C PHE A 123 -9.88 -8.96 -6.88
N GLY A 124 -10.05 -9.90 -7.82
CA GLY A 124 -9.36 -11.20 -7.75
C GLY A 124 -7.84 -11.04 -7.76
N ILE A 125 -7.30 -10.15 -8.61
CA ILE A 125 -5.88 -9.79 -8.60
C ILE A 125 -5.51 -9.06 -7.31
N SER A 126 -6.33 -8.12 -6.83
CA SER A 126 -6.08 -7.40 -5.57
C SER A 126 -5.98 -8.37 -4.39
N THR A 127 -6.89 -9.34 -4.28
CA THR A 127 -6.85 -10.36 -3.23
C THR A 127 -5.62 -11.24 -3.35
N ALA A 128 -5.28 -11.71 -4.56
CA ALA A 128 -4.07 -12.49 -4.78
C ALA A 128 -2.82 -11.70 -4.37
N LYS A 129 -2.78 -10.41 -4.70
CA LYS A 129 -1.72 -9.48 -4.32
C LYS A 129 -1.62 -9.28 -2.81
N THR A 130 -2.73 -9.06 -2.11
CA THR A 130 -2.74 -8.97 -0.65
C THR A 130 -2.21 -10.23 0.01
N VAL A 131 -2.59 -11.41 -0.49
CA VAL A 131 -2.08 -12.70 0.01
C VAL A 131 -0.59 -12.87 -0.25
N ASP A 132 -0.10 -12.45 -1.42
CA ASP A 132 1.31 -12.47 -1.79
C ASP A 132 2.14 -11.50 -0.93
N ASP A 133 1.67 -10.28 -0.69
CA ASP A 133 2.34 -9.29 0.18
C ASP A 133 2.48 -9.77 1.62
N HIS A 134 1.66 -10.72 2.06
CA HIS A 134 1.74 -11.32 3.39
C HIS A 134 2.42 -12.68 3.38
N CYS A 135 2.85 -13.23 2.25
CA CYS A 135 3.35 -14.61 2.21
C CYS A 135 4.69 -14.82 2.94
N GLY A 136 5.42 -13.72 3.20
CA GLY A 136 6.74 -13.76 3.82
C GLY A 136 7.84 -14.35 2.93
N LEU A 137 7.54 -14.56 1.64
CA LEU A 137 8.45 -15.13 0.65
C LEU A 137 8.72 -14.11 -0.45
N ALA A 138 9.98 -14.03 -0.89
CA ALA A 138 10.37 -13.31 -2.10
C ALA A 138 10.78 -14.34 -3.17
N LEU A 139 9.80 -14.84 -3.93
CA LEU A 139 10.06 -15.87 -4.94
C LEU A 139 10.72 -15.24 -6.18
N PRO A 140 11.73 -15.90 -6.79
CA PRO A 140 12.50 -15.30 -7.89
C PRO A 140 11.67 -14.98 -9.13
N PHE A 141 10.54 -15.64 -9.33
CA PHE A 141 9.66 -15.48 -10.50
C PHE A 141 8.27 -14.97 -10.14
N ASP A 142 8.12 -14.28 -9.00
CA ASP A 142 6.82 -13.71 -8.62
C ASP A 142 6.49 -12.47 -9.46
N PRO A 143 5.51 -12.54 -10.38
CA PRO A 143 5.20 -11.40 -11.23
C PRO A 143 4.63 -10.21 -10.45
N LEU A 144 3.96 -10.45 -9.32
CA LEU A 144 3.33 -9.40 -8.52
C LEU A 144 4.38 -8.60 -7.74
N GLN A 145 5.36 -9.29 -7.13
CA GLN A 145 6.42 -8.62 -6.39
C GLN A 145 7.42 -7.89 -7.30
N HIS A 146 7.56 -8.32 -8.56
CA HIS A 146 8.38 -7.62 -9.56
C HIS A 146 7.67 -6.43 -10.20
N LEU A 147 6.35 -6.50 -10.36
CA LEU A 147 5.56 -5.43 -10.99
C LEU A 147 5.26 -4.28 -10.02
N PHE A 148 5.11 -4.58 -8.73
CA PHE A 148 4.67 -3.63 -7.72
C PHE A 148 5.75 -3.38 -6.66
N GLY A 149 5.96 -2.12 -6.30
CA GLY A 149 6.94 -1.74 -5.26
C GLY A 149 6.47 -2.05 -3.83
N ASN A 150 5.19 -2.37 -3.67
CA ASN A 150 4.64 -2.93 -2.45
C ASN A 150 4.72 -4.46 -2.57
N ASN A 151 5.51 -5.11 -1.74
CA ASN A 151 5.79 -6.54 -1.79
C ASN A 151 5.95 -7.12 -0.38
N ALA A 152 6.23 -8.42 -0.30
CA ALA A 152 6.38 -9.11 0.98
C ALA A 152 7.38 -8.45 1.95
N ALA A 153 8.54 -8.01 1.46
CA ALA A 153 9.54 -7.36 2.31
C ALA A 153 9.08 -5.96 2.78
N TYR A 154 8.43 -5.21 1.90
CA TYR A 154 7.86 -3.90 2.25
C TYR A 154 6.82 -4.01 3.38
N HIS A 155 5.96 -5.02 3.30
CA HIS A 155 4.91 -5.26 4.27
C HIS A 155 5.44 -5.92 5.55
N ASP A 156 6.44 -6.81 5.47
CA ASP A 156 7.12 -7.35 6.66
C ASP A 156 7.71 -6.24 7.54
N ILE A 157 8.34 -5.22 6.94
CA ILE A 157 8.86 -4.06 7.67
C ILE A 157 7.76 -3.38 8.48
N HIS A 158 6.56 -3.24 7.92
CA HIS A 158 5.41 -2.61 8.56
C HIS A 158 4.96 -3.37 9.83
N HIS A 159 4.95 -4.71 9.79
CA HIS A 159 4.59 -5.55 10.94
C HIS A 159 5.64 -5.58 12.06
N GLN A 160 6.87 -5.12 11.79
CA GLN A 160 7.88 -5.00 12.84
C GLN A 160 7.55 -3.85 13.80
N GLN A 161 7.90 -4.01 15.08
CA GLN A 161 7.66 -2.98 16.12
C GLN A 161 8.22 -1.59 15.74
N PHE A 162 9.39 -1.54 15.09
CA PHE A 162 10.02 -0.30 14.66
C PHE A 162 9.42 0.30 13.37
N GLY A 163 8.62 -0.49 12.64
CA GLY A 163 8.05 -0.13 11.34
C GLY A 163 6.54 0.09 11.38
N ILE A 164 5.89 -0.10 12.53
CA ILE A 164 4.43 0.00 12.71
C ILE A 164 3.79 1.33 12.30
N LYS A 165 4.59 2.40 12.16
CA LYS A 165 4.12 3.72 11.67
C LYS A 165 4.66 4.07 10.28
N LYS A 166 5.07 3.07 9.49
CA LYS A 166 5.67 3.21 8.16
C LYS A 166 5.05 2.20 7.20
N ASN A 167 5.17 2.45 5.90
CA ASN A 167 4.75 1.54 4.83
C ASN A 167 3.25 1.15 4.85
N PHE A 168 2.35 2.14 4.78
CA PHE A 168 0.89 1.92 4.87
C PHE A 168 0.20 1.59 3.54
N SER A 169 0.84 1.90 2.41
CA SER A 169 0.29 1.69 1.08
C SER A 169 -0.07 0.22 0.90
N GLN A 170 -1.23 -0.04 0.28
CA GLN A 170 -1.71 -1.32 -0.20
C GLN A 170 -2.90 -1.12 -1.14
N PRO A 171 -3.17 -2.02 -2.10
CA PRO A 171 -2.39 -3.22 -2.43
C PRO A 171 -1.33 -3.06 -3.53
N TYR A 172 -1.29 -1.95 -4.29
CA TYR A 172 -0.44 -1.87 -5.50
C TYR A 172 0.80 -0.98 -5.35
N PHE A 173 0.61 0.32 -5.13
CA PHE A 173 1.66 1.31 -5.32
C PHE A 173 2.07 1.98 -4.01
N VAL A 174 3.37 2.24 -3.84
CA VAL A 174 3.94 2.87 -2.62
C VAL A 174 3.94 4.40 -2.65
N HIS A 175 3.32 5.01 -3.67
CA HIS A 175 3.38 6.44 -3.94
C HIS A 175 2.88 7.30 -2.77
N TRP A 176 1.82 6.88 -2.07
CA TRP A 176 1.33 7.62 -0.91
C TRP A 176 2.33 7.65 0.23
N ASP A 177 3.01 6.54 0.54
CA ASP A 177 4.09 6.55 1.53
C ASP A 177 5.27 7.44 1.14
N VAL A 178 5.59 7.53 -0.15
CA VAL A 178 6.61 8.46 -0.65
C VAL A 178 6.15 9.91 -0.48
N LEU A 179 4.93 10.23 -0.90
CA LEU A 179 4.37 11.59 -0.85
C LEU A 179 4.19 12.09 0.59
N MET A 180 3.82 11.20 1.51
CA MET A 180 3.54 11.54 2.90
C MET A 180 4.72 11.31 3.85
N GLY A 181 5.88 10.88 3.33
CA GLY A 181 7.09 10.65 4.15
C GLY A 181 6.97 9.47 5.13
N THR A 182 6.12 8.50 4.83
CA THR A 182 5.89 7.32 5.66
C THR A 182 6.56 6.05 5.13
N ARG A 183 7.33 6.15 4.04
CA ARG A 183 8.11 5.01 3.51
C ARG A 183 9.32 4.68 4.39
N MET A 184 9.59 3.39 4.58
CA MET A 184 10.85 2.86 5.08
C MET A 184 11.38 1.81 4.09
N THR A 185 12.64 1.94 3.67
CA THR A 185 13.28 0.97 2.77
C THR A 185 13.84 -0.24 3.52
N ALA A 186 14.19 -1.29 2.79
CA ALA A 186 14.78 -2.50 3.37
C ALA A 186 16.14 -2.20 4.03
N GLU A 187 16.93 -1.30 3.43
CA GLU A 187 18.23 -0.88 3.98
C GLU A 187 18.05 -0.13 5.31
N GLU A 188 17.10 0.80 5.38
CA GLU A 188 16.79 1.54 6.60
C GLU A 188 16.28 0.62 7.70
N ALA A 189 15.42 -0.35 7.34
CA ALA A 189 14.93 -1.36 8.25
C ALA A 189 16.07 -2.23 8.79
N GLN A 190 17.01 -2.64 7.93
CA GLN A 190 18.16 -3.44 8.36
C GLN A 190 19.03 -2.68 9.37
N VAL A 191 19.32 -1.40 9.11
CA VAL A 191 20.07 -0.55 10.07
C VAL A 191 19.36 -0.49 11.43
N ARG A 192 18.03 -0.40 11.45
CA ARG A 192 17.26 -0.42 12.70
C ARG A 192 17.32 -1.77 13.40
N ARG A 193 17.21 -2.88 12.66
CA ARG A 193 17.36 -4.24 13.20
C ARG A 193 18.73 -4.42 13.85
N ASP A 194 19.80 -4.00 13.18
CA ASP A 194 21.17 -4.13 13.68
C ASP A 194 21.39 -3.32 14.96
N LYS A 195 20.87 -2.08 15.02
CA LYS A 195 20.90 -1.26 16.24
C LYS A 195 20.17 -1.91 17.40
N LEU A 196 18.97 -2.45 17.17
CA LEU A 196 18.19 -3.15 18.19
C LEU A 196 18.88 -4.44 18.65
N ALA A 197 19.49 -5.19 17.74
CA ALA A 197 20.27 -6.38 18.06
C ALA A 197 21.51 -6.04 18.92
N PHE A 198 22.24 -4.98 18.57
CA PHE A 198 23.39 -4.50 19.33
C PHE A 198 22.99 -4.02 20.74
N ALA A 199 21.88 -3.29 20.86
CA ALA A 199 21.37 -2.83 22.16
C ALA A 199 20.96 -4.01 23.06
N ARG A 200 20.38 -5.08 22.49
CA ARG A 200 20.04 -6.32 23.23
C ARG A 200 21.27 -7.14 23.62
N ALA A 201 22.32 -7.12 22.81
CA ALA A 201 23.56 -7.87 23.05
C ALA A 201 24.53 -7.15 24.01
N SER A 202 24.39 -5.83 24.19
CA SER A 202 25.18 -5.06 25.14
C SER A 202 24.73 -5.41 26.56
N PRO A 203 25.62 -5.91 27.44
CA PRO A 203 25.25 -6.17 28.83
C PRO A 203 24.85 -4.83 29.46
N ALA A 204 23.63 -4.77 30.01
CA ALA A 204 23.21 -3.64 30.81
C ALA A 204 24.27 -3.39 31.90
N SER A 205 24.91 -2.22 31.88
CA SER A 205 25.72 -1.77 33.02
C SER A 205 24.88 -1.90 34.29
N PRO A 206 25.39 -2.51 35.37
CA PRO A 206 24.61 -2.68 36.58
C PRO A 206 24.32 -1.29 37.17
N SER A 207 23.10 -0.80 36.97
CA SER A 207 22.58 0.32 37.76
C SER A 207 22.41 -0.16 39.19
N GLN A 208 23.01 0.59 40.10
CA GLN A 208 23.03 0.32 41.53
C GLN A 208 21.63 0.07 42.11
N SER A 209 21.61 -0.84 43.07
CA SER A 209 20.49 -1.27 43.90
C SER A 209 19.55 -0.15 44.38
N SER A 210 18.25 -0.40 44.29
CA SER A 210 17.39 -0.29 45.48
C SER A 210 16.20 -1.24 45.37
N SER A 211 15.96 -1.96 46.45
CA SER A 211 14.92 -2.96 46.64
C SER A 211 13.55 -2.31 46.85
N SER A 212 12.53 -2.77 46.14
CA SER A 212 11.22 -3.04 46.75
C SER A 212 10.42 -4.00 45.88
N SER A 213 9.81 -4.98 46.55
CA SER A 213 8.98 -6.04 46.01
C SER A 213 7.58 -5.52 45.65
N ALA A 214 7.12 -5.77 44.42
CA ALA A 214 5.70 -5.93 44.13
C ALA A 214 5.52 -6.80 42.88
N SER A 215 4.62 -7.77 42.98
CA SER A 215 4.19 -8.65 41.91
C SER A 215 3.35 -7.86 40.90
N GLU A 216 3.72 -7.87 39.63
CA GLU A 216 2.86 -7.40 38.54
C GLU A 216 3.04 -8.24 37.26
N LYS A 217 1.92 -8.50 36.60
CA LYS A 217 1.80 -9.28 35.34
C LYS A 217 2.60 -8.60 34.22
N PRO A 218 3.02 -9.34 33.18
CA PRO A 218 3.78 -8.73 32.08
C PRO A 218 2.86 -7.82 31.27
N GLU A 219 2.94 -6.51 31.53
CA GLU A 219 2.42 -5.47 30.66
C GLU A 219 3.37 -5.34 29.45
N LEU A 220 2.80 -5.44 28.26
CA LEU A 220 3.52 -5.33 27.00
C LEU A 220 4.06 -3.89 26.90
N VAL A 221 5.37 -3.72 27.09
CA VAL A 221 6.04 -2.42 26.93
C VAL A 221 5.94 -2.02 25.45
N VAL A 222 4.91 -1.23 25.14
CA VAL A 222 4.87 -0.44 23.93
C VAL A 222 5.95 0.63 24.13
N LEU A 223 7.05 0.51 23.39
CA LEU A 223 8.06 1.56 23.34
C LEU A 223 7.36 2.83 22.83
N ASP A 224 7.20 3.79 23.74
CA ASP A 224 6.61 5.09 23.43
C ASP A 224 7.36 5.74 22.28
N SER A 225 6.58 6.35 21.40
CA SER A 225 6.99 6.81 20.09
C SER A 225 7.79 8.12 20.09
N GLU A 226 8.90 8.17 20.82
CA GLU A 226 9.78 9.34 20.85
C GLU A 226 10.72 9.44 19.63
N ASP A 227 10.76 8.43 18.77
CA ASP A 227 11.66 8.43 17.59
C ASP A 227 11.16 9.30 16.42
N SER A 228 9.98 9.93 16.50
CA SER A 228 9.50 10.85 15.46
C SER A 228 10.13 12.26 15.53
N ASP A 229 10.74 12.63 16.67
CA ASP A 229 11.32 13.96 16.85
C ASP A 229 12.77 14.08 16.39
N LEU A 230 13.43 12.95 16.06
CA LEU A 230 14.80 12.95 15.54
C LEU A 230 14.86 13.26 14.03
N ASP A 231 13.80 12.97 13.27
CA ASP A 231 13.76 13.25 11.83
C ASP A 231 13.59 14.75 11.53
N ASN A 232 12.96 15.53 12.42
CA ASN A 232 12.77 16.98 12.23
C ASN A 232 14.03 17.81 12.53
N LYS A 233 15.00 17.26 13.27
CA LYS A 233 16.28 17.95 13.57
C LYS A 233 17.36 17.74 12.51
N SER A 234 17.19 16.77 11.60
CA SER A 234 18.15 16.52 10.51
C SER A 234 17.94 17.47 9.32
N SER A 235 16.69 17.91 9.07
CA SER A 235 16.36 18.80 7.95
C SER A 235 16.89 20.24 8.08
N SER A 236 17.31 20.68 9.26
CA SER A 236 17.72 22.08 9.48
C SER A 236 19.21 22.36 9.24
N LYS A 237 20.00 21.38 8.76
CA LYS A 237 21.47 21.53 8.59
C LYS A 237 21.99 21.51 7.15
N LEU A 238 21.14 21.67 6.13
CA LEU A 238 21.58 21.98 4.77
C LEU A 238 21.05 23.34 4.30
N LYS A 239 21.63 24.42 4.83
CA LYS A 239 21.69 25.75 4.19
C LYS A 239 22.86 26.50 4.79
N THR A 240 24.04 26.37 4.15
CA THR A 240 25.11 27.40 4.02
C THR A 240 26.40 26.77 3.50
N ARG A 241 26.61 26.81 2.19
CA ARG A 241 27.72 27.49 1.51
C ARG A 241 27.59 27.35 0.01
#